data_AF-A0A7I7LHN8-F1
#
_entry.id   AF-A0A7I7LHN8-F1
#
_cell.length_a   1.000
_cell.length_b   1.000
_cell.length_c   1.000
_cell.angle_alpha   90.00
_cell.angle_beta   90.00
_cell.angle_gamma   90.00
#
_symmetry.space_group_name_H-M   'P 1'
#
loop_
_entity.id
_entity.type
_entity.pdbx_description
1 polymer ?
#
loop_
_entity_poly.entity_id
_entity_poly.type
_entity_poly.pdbx_seq_one_letter_code
_entity_poly.pdbx_strand_id
1 'polypeptide(L)' 'MVLRVVPEGLVATSAAVEALTARLAAANAALAPLITAVVPPAADPVSLEAAIGFSAHGVEHVAVTTEGIEELGRVCLM' A
#
# COMPACT_ATOMS: atom_id res chain seq x y z
N MET A 1 -25.08 3.18 -14.49
CA MET A 1 -25.32 3.48 -13.07
C MET A 1 -25.56 2.16 -12.37
N VAL A 2 -24.74 1.82 -11.39
CA VAL A 2 -24.89 0.58 -10.60
C VAL A 2 -25.22 1.01 -9.17
N LEU A 3 -26.35 0.55 -8.64
CA LEU A 3 -26.74 0.82 -7.26
C LEU A 3 -25.99 -0.15 -6.35
N ARG A 4 -25.26 0.39 -5.37
CA ARG A 4 -24.55 -0.39 -4.35
C ARG A 4 -25.52 -0.77 -3.25
N VAL A 5 -25.74 -2.06 -3.06
CA VAL A 5 -26.58 -2.61 -1.98
C VAL A 5 -25.69 -3.38 -1.04
N VAL A 6 -25.54 -2.90 0.19
CA VAL A 6 -24.88 -3.63 1.28
C VAL A 6 -25.99 -4.32 2.08
N PRO A 7 -25.98 -5.66 2.21
CA PRO A 7 -26.93 -6.35 3.09
C PRO A 7 -26.82 -5.82 4.52
N GLU A 8 -27.95 -5.65 5.22
CA GLU A 8 -27.99 -5.03 6.55
C GLU A 8 -27.08 -5.76 7.55
N GLY A 9 -26.99 -7.09 7.44
CA GLY A 9 -26.11 -7.92 8.26
C GLY A 9 -24.61 -7.73 8.02
N LEU A 10 -24.21 -7.06 6.93
CA LEU A 10 -22.81 -6.82 6.57
C LEU A 10 -22.39 -5.36 6.72
N VAL A 11 -23.28 -4.44 7.10
CA VAL A 11 -22.99 -2.99 7.20
C VAL A 11 -21.79 -2.70 8.11
N ALA A 12 -21.77 -3.29 9.31
CA ALA A 12 -20.68 -3.07 10.27
C ALA A 12 -19.35 -3.65 9.75
N THR A 13 -19.40 -4.83 9.14
CA THR A 13 -18.22 -5.49 8.57
C THR A 13 -17.67 -4.68 7.39
N SER A 14 -18.55 -4.18 6.52
CA SER A 14 -18.16 -3.37 5.37
C SER A 14 -17.50 -2.06 5.81
N ALA A 15 -18.09 -1.36 6.78
CA ALA A 15 -17.48 -0.17 7.37
C ALA A 15 -16.12 -0.45 8.04
N ALA A 16 -15.95 -1.61 8.68
CA ALA A 16 -14.67 -2.00 9.28
C ALA A 16 -13.58 -2.25 8.22
N VAL A 17 -13.92 -2.88 7.10
CA VAL A 17 -12.98 -3.10 5.99
C VAL A 17 -12.63 -1.79 5.29
N GLU A 18 -13.61 -0.91 5.03
CA GLU A 18 -13.35 0.43 4.48
C GLU A 18 -12.42 1.25 5.40
N ALA A 19 -12.62 1.18 6.72
CA ALA A 19 -11.72 1.82 7.68
C ALA A 19 -10.32 1.18 7.72
N LEU A 20 -10.20 -0.13 7.47
CA LEU A 20 -8.90 -0.81 7.38
C LEU A 20 -8.15 -0.43 6.11
N THR A 21 -8.81 -0.47 4.94
CA THR A 21 -8.18 -0.12 3.66
C THR A 21 -7.77 1.35 3.63
N ALA A 22 -8.56 2.26 4.22
CA ALA A 22 -8.17 3.66 4.39
C ALA A 22 -6.91 3.82 5.25
N ARG A 23 -6.81 3.07 6.37
CA ARG A 23 -5.61 3.09 7.22
C ARG A 23 -4.38 2.52 6.51
N LEU A 24 -4.54 1.44 5.75
CA LEU A 24 -3.46 0.85 4.97
C LEU A 24 -2.97 1.81 3.88
N ALA A 25 -3.89 2.44 3.15
CA ALA A 25 -3.55 3.44 2.13
C ALA A 25 -2.79 4.63 2.73
N ALA A 26 -3.26 5.15 3.87
CA ALA A 26 -2.59 6.25 4.57
C ALA A 26 -1.18 5.87 5.04
N ALA A 27 -1.01 4.69 5.64
CA ALA A 27 0.29 4.21 6.08
C ALA A 27 1.25 3.94 4.91
N ASN A 28 0.76 3.30 3.83
CA ASN A 28 1.54 3.03 2.63
C ASN A 28 2.04 4.34 1.99
N ALA A 29 1.16 5.33 1.83
CA ALA A 29 1.52 6.63 1.29
C ALA A 29 2.52 7.40 2.19
N ALA A 30 2.37 7.31 3.51
CA ALA A 30 3.26 7.98 4.47
C ALA A 30 4.68 7.40 4.46
N LEU A 31 4.82 6.08 4.28
CA LEU A 31 6.11 5.38 4.30
C LEU A 31 6.76 5.25 2.92
N ALA A 32 5.99 5.34 1.83
CA ALA A 32 6.50 5.27 0.46
C ALA A 32 7.76 6.12 0.21
N PRO A 33 7.84 7.43 0.59
CA PRO A 33 9.05 8.20 0.33
C PRO A 33 10.27 7.73 1.15
N LEU A 34 10.06 7.09 2.31
CA LEU A 34 11.16 6.60 3.15
C LEU A 34 11.80 5.33 2.58
N ILE A 35 10.99 4.45 1.99
CA ILE A 35 11.47 3.15 1.51
C ILE A 35 11.88 3.16 0.03
N THR A 36 11.41 4.14 -0.75
CA THR A 36 11.73 4.27 -2.19
C THR A 36 12.92 5.19 -2.48
N ALA A 37 13.37 5.97 -1.49
CA ALA A 37 14.46 6.93 -1.66
C ALA A 37 15.56 6.72 -0.61
N VAL A 38 16.12 5.50 -0.57
CA VAL A 38 17.20 5.16 0.37
C VAL A 38 18.50 5.82 -0.08
N VAL A 39 19.09 6.63 0.79
CA VAL A 39 20.38 7.29 0.54
C VAL A 39 21.52 6.37 1.02
N PRO A 40 22.56 6.15 0.21
CA PRO A 40 23.70 5.35 0.60
C PRO A 40 24.47 6.00 1.77
N PRO A 41 24.93 5.22 2.77
CA PRO A 41 25.65 5.76 3.94
C PRO A 41 27.09 6.17 3.61
N ALA A 42 27.67 5.64 2.53
CA ALA A 42 29.02 5.92 2.05
C ALA A 42 29.10 5.80 0.52
N ALA A 43 30.21 6.29 -0.06
CA ALA A 43 30.43 6.31 -1.51
C ALA A 43 31.11 5.03 -2.06
N ASP A 44 31.30 4.00 -1.23
CA ASP A 44 31.85 2.73 -1.70
C ASP A 44 30.83 1.96 -2.57
N PRO A 45 31.29 1.09 -3.48
CA PRO A 45 30.40 0.38 -4.40
C PRO A 45 29.29 -0.42 -3.72
N VAL A 46 29.56 -1.03 -2.55
CA VAL A 46 28.60 -1.88 -1.84
C VAL A 46 27.48 -1.02 -1.25
N SER A 47 27.83 0.12 -0.63
CA SER A 47 26.84 1.06 -0.11
C SER A 47 25.94 1.63 -1.21
N LEU A 48 26.51 1.94 -2.38
CA LEU A 48 25.75 2.43 -3.53
C LEU A 48 24.80 1.36 -4.08
N GLU A 49 25.30 0.15 -4.33
CA GLU A 49 24.50 -0.96 -4.85
C GLU A 49 23.37 -1.34 -3.90
N ALA A 50 23.64 -1.41 -2.59
CA ALA A 50 22.63 -1.70 -1.59
C ALA A 50 21.52 -0.64 -1.57
N ALA A 51 21.86 0.66 -1.58
CA ALA A 51 20.87 1.73 -1.59
C ALA A 51 19.98 1.70 -2.84
N ILE A 52 20.55 1.39 -4.02
CA ILE A 52 19.80 1.21 -5.27
C ILE A 52 18.87 0.00 -5.15
N GLY A 53 19.37 -1.14 -4.68
CA GLY A 53 18.58 -2.35 -4.52
C GLY A 53 17.41 -2.18 -3.55
N PHE A 54 17.65 -1.56 -2.39
CA PHE A 54 16.59 -1.28 -1.42
C PHE A 54 15.54 -0.31 -1.97
N SER A 55 15.97 0.75 -2.67
CA SER A 55 15.05 1.71 -3.28
C SER A 55 14.18 1.07 -4.36
N ALA A 56 14.79 0.26 -5.24
CA ALA A 56 14.07 -0.48 -6.28
C ALA A 56 13.05 -1.45 -5.68
N HIS A 57 13.45 -2.23 -4.68
CA HIS A 57 12.55 -3.13 -3.97
C HIS A 57 11.42 -2.37 -3.26
N GLY A 58 11.72 -1.21 -2.66
CA GLY A 58 10.72 -0.33 -2.06
C GLY A 58 9.68 0.12 -3.09
N VAL A 59 10.09 0.48 -4.31
CA VAL A 59 9.17 0.88 -5.39
C VAL A 59 8.25 -0.27 -5.79
N GLU A 60 8.81 -1.46 -6.01
CA GLU A 60 8.04 -2.67 -6.33
C GLU A 60 7.02 -2.98 -5.21
N HIS A 61 7.46 -2.91 -3.96
CA HIS A 61 6.61 -3.17 -2.80
C HIS A 61 5.45 -2.17 -2.68
N VAL A 62 5.70 -0.86 -2.85
CA VAL A 62 4.65 0.18 -2.81
C VAL A 62 3.63 -0.05 -3.92
N ALA A 63 4.08 -0.39 -5.14
CA ALA A 63 3.19 -0.64 -6.27
C ALA A 63 2.27 -1.84 -5.99
N VAL A 64 2.84 -2.99 -5.61
CA VAL A 64 2.06 -4.21 -5.30
C VAL A 64 1.12 -4.00 -4.12
N THR A 65 1.56 -3.28 -3.08
CA THR A 65 0.73 -2.99 -1.90
C THR A 65 -0.44 -2.09 -2.26
N THR A 66 -0.23 -1.11 -3.15
CA THR A 66 -1.30 -0.22 -3.62
C THR A 66 -2.37 -1.00 -4.37
N GLU A 67 -1.97 -1.85 -5.33
CA GLU A 67 -2.89 -2.74 -6.05
C GLU A 67 -3.65 -3.67 -5.10
N GLY A 68 -2.95 -4.25 -4.11
CA GLY A 68 -3.56 -5.13 -3.12
C GLY A 68 -4.59 -4.42 -2.22
N ILE A 69 -4.33 -3.16 -1.83
CA ILE A 69 -5.28 -2.35 -1.05
C ILE A 69 -6.53 -2.05 -1.88
N GLU A 70 -6.36 -1.71 -3.16
CA GLU A 70 -7.49 -1.46 -4.07
C GLU A 70 -8.34 -2.71 -4.28
N GLU A 71 -7.70 -3.86 -4.52
CA GLU A 71 -8.42 -5.11 -4.72
C GLU A 71 -9.13 -5.56 -3.44
N LEU A 72 -8.48 -5.46 -2.28
CA LEU A 72 -9.11 -5.75 -0.99
C LEU A 72 -10.36 -4.89 -0.74
N GLY A 73 -10.31 -3.61 -1.11
CA GLY A 73 -11.47 -2.72 -1.09
C GLY A 73 -12.57 -3.21 -2.03
N ARG A 74 -12.22 -3.68 -3.22
CA ARG A 74 -13.15 -4.25 -4.20
C ARG A 74 -13.85 -5.52 -3.70
N VAL A 75 -13.16 -6.41 -2.97
CA VAL A 75 -13.79 -7.65 -2.46
C VAL A 75 -14.89 -7.36 -1.42
N CYS A 76 -14.82 -6.23 -0.72
CA CYS A 76 -15.90 -5.81 0.18
C CYS A 76 -17.06 -5.11 -0.54
N LEU A 77 -16.85 -4.74 -1.81
CA LEU A 77 -17.80 -4.03 -2.66
C LEU A 77 -18.61 -4.97 -3.58
N MET A 78 -18.27 -6.27 -3.64
CA MET A 78 -19.04 -7.32 -4.32
C MET A 78 -19.92 -8.08 -3.34
#